data_AF-A0AAE1GY33-F1
#
_entry.id   AF-A0AAE1GY33-F1
#
_cell.length_a   1.000
_cell.length_b   1.000
_cell.length_c   1.000
_cell.angle_alpha   90.00
_cell.angle_beta   90.00
_cell.angle_gamma   90.00
#
_symmetry.space_group_name_H-M   'P 1'
#
loop_
_entity.id
_entity.type
_entity.pdbx_description
1 polymer ?
#
loop_
_entity_poly.entity_id
_entity_poly.type
_entity_poly.pdbx_seq_one_letter_code
_entity_poly.pdbx_strand_id
1 'polypeptide(L)'
;MYYVACQKFNIKITHRYLQKGHTQMECDSVHARIEHKTKNADIFTPMQWYGHIRAAKVKKPSYVVFEVKQEHLISFKDIASSAFKWDKVPVSKVHEILLDSAEPGKVFYKAKLIDPHTCFEVVVKKPGRPYNWVTFKAPHAYTGLIPLKPKLVKDLQYFVQRGLIPEDSLGYYERVTSPTFGVAPAEDPPDEIDFPEEVRDNEDVLNAFLNDEHHVDDPEEVVTEKDNSDTESICSDLLD
;
A
#
# COMPACT_ATOMS: atom_id res chain seq x y z
N MET A 1 -10.88 -2.23 -10.66
CA MET A 1 -9.58 -1.90 -11.30
C MET A 1 -8.99 -3.07 -12.08
N TYR A 2 -8.58 -4.17 -11.42
CA TYR A 2 -7.87 -5.28 -12.08
C TYR A 2 -8.59 -5.86 -13.30
N TYR A 3 -9.91 -6.06 -13.23
CA TYR A 3 -10.70 -6.55 -14.35
C TYR A 3 -10.57 -5.65 -15.60
N VAL A 4 -10.62 -4.33 -15.43
CA VAL A 4 -10.47 -3.37 -16.52
C VAL A 4 -9.06 -3.46 -17.12
N ALA A 5 -8.02 -3.56 -16.27
CA ALA A 5 -6.64 -3.68 -16.73
C ALA A 5 -6.41 -4.97 -17.52
N CYS A 6 -6.90 -6.10 -17.01
CA CYS A 6 -6.88 -7.41 -17.66
C CYS A 6 -7.45 -7.34 -19.08
N GLN A 7 -8.66 -6.79 -19.22
CA GLN A 7 -9.35 -6.68 -20.50
C GLN A 7 -8.69 -5.67 -21.45
N LYS A 8 -8.23 -4.53 -20.93
CA LYS A 8 -7.67 -3.44 -21.74
C LYS A 8 -6.29 -3.77 -22.30
N PHE A 9 -5.44 -4.41 -21.50
CA PHE A 9 -4.07 -4.75 -21.89
C PHE A 9 -3.94 -6.18 -22.43
N ASN A 10 -5.04 -6.94 -22.47
CA ASN A 10 -5.06 -8.34 -22.88
C ASN A 10 -4.04 -9.18 -22.08
N ILE A 11 -4.11 -9.09 -20.75
CA ILE A 11 -3.19 -9.76 -19.83
C ILE A 11 -3.94 -10.61 -18.81
N LYS A 12 -3.26 -11.63 -18.29
CA LYS A 12 -3.72 -12.42 -17.14
C LYS A 12 -3.23 -11.78 -15.84
N ILE A 13 -4.11 -11.60 -14.87
CA ILE A 13 -3.78 -11.01 -13.56
C ILE A 13 -4.16 -12.00 -12.46
N THR A 14 -3.18 -12.38 -11.66
CA THR A 14 -3.37 -13.12 -10.41
C THR A 14 -3.04 -12.21 -9.25
N HIS A 15 -4.01 -11.94 -8.39
CA HIS A 15 -3.83 -11.15 -7.18
C HIS A 15 -4.03 -12.04 -5.97
N ARG A 16 -3.02 -12.14 -5.11
CA ARG A 16 -3.05 -12.93 -3.87
C ARG A 16 -3.16 -12.00 -2.67
N TYR A 17 -4.11 -12.30 -1.80
CA TYR A 17 -4.29 -11.64 -0.52
C TYR A 17 -3.51 -12.39 0.55
N LEU A 18 -2.92 -11.63 1.48
CA LEU A 18 -2.21 -12.17 2.63
C LEU A 18 -3.20 -12.58 3.73
N GLN A 19 -2.89 -13.67 4.43
CA GLN A 19 -3.61 -14.08 5.63
C GLN A 19 -3.16 -13.25 6.84
N LYS A 20 -4.09 -12.97 7.76
CA LYS A 20 -3.79 -12.31 9.02
C LYS A 20 -2.82 -13.18 9.84
N GLY A 21 -1.76 -12.58 10.41
CA GLY A 21 -0.93 -13.21 11.44
C GLY A 21 0.54 -13.47 11.08
N HIS A 22 0.96 -13.39 9.82
CA HIS A 22 2.36 -13.70 9.44
C HIS A 22 2.85 -12.90 8.24
N THR A 23 3.08 -11.59 8.39
CA THR A 23 3.83 -10.84 7.37
C THR A 23 4.56 -9.65 7.95
N GLN A 24 5.89 -9.74 7.95
CA GLN A 24 6.76 -8.57 7.80
C GLN A 24 6.57 -8.10 6.35
N MET A 25 5.70 -7.12 6.09
CA MET A 25 5.50 -6.66 4.72
C MET A 25 6.70 -5.82 4.29
N GLU A 26 7.11 -5.94 3.03
CA GLU A 26 8.13 -5.04 2.46
C GLU A 26 7.74 -3.57 2.66
N CYS A 27 6.44 -3.27 2.57
CA CYS A 27 5.87 -1.96 2.85
C CYS A 27 6.24 -1.44 4.25
N ASP A 28 6.16 -2.30 5.27
CA ASP A 28 6.48 -1.93 6.65
C ASP A 28 7.96 -1.60 6.79
N SER A 29 8.83 -2.37 6.12
CA SER A 29 10.27 -2.08 6.10
C SER A 29 10.60 -0.76 5.39
N VAL A 30 9.83 -0.39 4.37
CA VAL A 30 9.98 0.89 3.66
C VAL A 30 9.49 2.03 4.55
N HIS A 31 8.32 1.89 5.17
CA HIS A 31 7.75 2.86 6.11
C HIS A 31 8.67 3.11 7.30
N ALA A 32 9.13 2.07 7.99
CA ALA A 32 10.04 2.19 9.13
C ALA A 32 11.33 2.93 8.76
N ARG A 33 11.86 2.69 7.55
CA ARG A 33 13.07 3.38 7.07
C ARG A 33 12.81 4.85 6.73
N ILE A 34 11.66 5.18 6.14
CA ILE A 34 11.26 6.57 5.88
C ILE A 34 11.09 7.30 7.21
N GLU A 35 10.32 6.72 8.14
CA GLU A 35 10.06 7.28 9.46
C GLU A 35 11.37 7.56 10.23
N HIS A 36 12.26 6.57 10.29
CA HIS A 36 13.57 6.75 10.93
C HIS A 36 14.39 7.87 10.25
N LYS A 37 14.31 8.02 8.93
CA LYS A 37 15.01 9.09 8.21
C LYS A 37 14.40 10.46 8.47
N THR A 38 13.08 10.55 8.63
CA THR A 38 12.34 11.80 8.77
C THR A 38 12.09 12.24 10.20
N LYS A 39 12.39 11.39 11.20
CA LYS A 39 12.14 11.66 12.62
C LYS A 39 12.61 13.03 13.11
N ASN A 40 13.77 13.49 12.61
CA ASN A 40 14.37 14.78 12.97
C ASN A 40 14.43 15.75 11.78
N ALA A 41 13.62 15.53 10.75
CA ALA A 41 13.58 16.40 9.57
C ALA A 41 12.46 17.43 9.71
N ASP A 42 12.79 18.70 9.50
CA ASP A 42 11.79 19.75 9.43
C ASP A 42 11.10 19.72 8.05
N ILE A 43 9.85 19.28 8.04
CA ILE A 43 9.05 19.13 6.82
C ILE A 43 7.86 20.09 6.88
N PHE A 44 7.89 21.11 6.02
CA PHE A 44 6.90 22.18 5.93
C PHE A 44 6.01 22.06 4.69
N THR A 45 6.39 21.29 3.67
CA THR A 45 5.54 21.11 2.48
C THR A 45 5.47 19.65 2.04
N PRO A 46 4.36 19.21 1.42
CA PRO A 46 4.28 17.87 0.84
C PRO A 46 5.39 17.57 -0.17
N MET A 47 5.92 18.59 -0.86
CA MET A 47 6.97 18.43 -1.88
C MET A 47 8.29 17.96 -1.27
N GLN A 48 8.60 18.36 -0.03
CA GLN A 48 9.84 17.99 0.64
C GLN A 48 9.88 16.48 0.94
N TRP A 49 8.72 15.83 1.15
CA TRP A 49 8.65 14.39 1.38
C TRP A 49 9.30 13.58 0.25
N TYR A 50 9.19 14.01 -1.00
CA TYR A 50 9.80 13.28 -2.11
C TYR A 50 11.32 13.17 -1.97
N GLY A 51 11.98 14.25 -1.52
CA GLY A 51 13.41 14.25 -1.25
C GLY A 51 13.76 13.32 -0.10
N HIS A 52 13.02 13.40 1.01
CA HIS A 52 13.26 12.56 2.18
C HIS A 52 13.05 11.07 1.90
N ILE A 53 11.99 10.72 1.15
CA ILE A 53 11.71 9.33 0.77
C ILE A 53 12.83 8.81 -0.14
N ARG A 54 13.24 9.56 -1.17
CA ARG A 54 14.35 9.15 -2.06
C ARG A 54 15.65 8.93 -1.27
N ALA A 55 15.91 9.75 -0.26
CA ALA A 55 17.10 9.70 0.60
C ALA A 55 17.00 8.69 1.76
N ALA A 56 15.83 8.11 2.04
CA ALA A 56 15.63 7.17 3.14
C ALA A 56 16.43 5.88 2.97
N LYS A 57 16.60 5.42 1.72
CA LYS A 57 17.39 4.23 1.41
C LYS A 57 18.79 4.59 0.93
N VAL A 58 19.73 4.56 1.87
CA VAL A 58 21.16 4.83 1.64
C VAL A 58 21.80 3.77 0.73
N LYS A 59 21.51 2.48 0.97
CA LYS A 59 22.04 1.37 0.16
C LYS A 59 21.31 1.27 -1.18
N LYS A 60 22.05 1.13 -2.28
CA LYS A 60 21.46 0.95 -3.61
C LYS A 60 20.72 -0.40 -3.73
N PRO A 61 19.65 -0.49 -4.55
CA PRO A 61 19.03 0.62 -5.28
C PRO A 61 18.19 1.51 -4.35
N SER A 62 18.31 2.83 -4.54
CA SER A 62 17.51 3.84 -3.83
C SER A 62 16.03 3.72 -4.24
N TYR A 63 15.12 4.27 -3.43
CA TYR A 63 13.70 4.27 -3.77
C TYR A 63 13.44 5.15 -5.01
N VAL A 64 12.64 4.61 -5.94
CA VAL A 64 12.09 5.37 -7.06
C VAL A 64 10.77 5.97 -6.58
N VAL A 65 10.69 7.30 -6.57
CA VAL A 65 9.53 8.02 -6.04
C VAL A 65 8.83 8.75 -7.18
N PHE A 66 7.59 8.34 -7.42
CA PHE A 66 6.70 8.93 -8.42
C PHE A 66 5.81 9.99 -7.76
N GLU A 67 5.83 11.19 -8.31
CA GLU A 67 5.00 12.30 -7.84
C GLU A 67 3.60 12.14 -8.43
N VAL A 68 2.63 11.88 -7.56
CA VAL A 68 1.24 11.63 -7.97
C VAL A 68 0.48 12.95 -7.90
N LYS A 69 -0.06 13.37 -9.05
CA LYS A 69 -0.97 14.50 -9.16
C LYS A 69 -2.41 14.02 -9.13
N GLN A 70 -3.32 14.94 -8.81
CA GLN A 70 -4.75 14.66 -8.77
C GLN A 70 -5.29 14.11 -10.10
N GLU A 71 -4.73 14.53 -11.23
CA GLU A 71 -5.09 14.04 -12.58
C GLU A 71 -4.81 12.53 -12.78
N HIS A 72 -3.87 11.97 -12.01
CA HIS A 72 -3.55 10.54 -12.04
C HIS A 72 -4.56 9.70 -11.24
N LEU A 73 -5.36 10.33 -10.37
CA LEU A 73 -6.34 9.66 -9.54
C LEU A 73 -7.62 9.45 -10.34
N ILE A 74 -7.98 8.19 -10.55
CA ILE A 74 -9.16 7.77 -11.31
C ILE A 74 -10.15 7.03 -10.41
N SER A 75 -11.44 7.19 -10.67
CA SER A 75 -12.50 6.52 -9.91
C SER A 75 -13.00 5.27 -10.63
N PHE A 76 -13.19 4.21 -9.84
CA PHE A 76 -13.86 2.98 -10.27
C PHE A 76 -15.17 2.72 -9.51
N LYS A 77 -15.65 3.69 -8.72
CA LYS A 77 -16.80 3.52 -7.81
C LYS A 77 -18.05 3.06 -8.55
N ASP A 78 -18.38 3.73 -9.66
CA ASP A 78 -19.58 3.44 -10.45
C ASP A 78 -19.51 2.05 -11.10
N ILE A 79 -18.33 1.61 -11.52
CA ILE A 79 -18.15 0.28 -12.09
C ILE A 79 -18.24 -0.76 -10.98
N ALA A 80 -17.60 -0.51 -9.84
CA ALA A 80 -17.60 -1.45 -8.72
C ALA A 80 -19.03 -1.76 -8.24
N SER A 81 -19.90 -0.74 -8.19
CA SER A 81 -21.30 -0.89 -7.78
C SER A 81 -22.21 -1.48 -8.87
N SER A 82 -21.97 -1.15 -10.15
CA SER A 82 -22.87 -1.54 -11.24
C SER A 82 -22.50 -2.84 -11.97
N ALA A 83 -21.20 -3.20 -12.00
CA ALA A 83 -20.68 -4.30 -12.81
C ALA A 83 -20.49 -5.61 -12.04
N PHE A 84 -20.27 -5.53 -10.73
CA PHE A 84 -19.90 -6.69 -9.92
C PHE A 84 -20.96 -6.96 -8.86
N LYS A 85 -21.53 -8.17 -8.89
CA LYS A 85 -22.44 -8.67 -7.86
C LYS A 85 -21.65 -9.51 -6.87
N TRP A 86 -21.25 -8.90 -5.76
CA TRP A 86 -20.43 -9.56 -4.73
C TRP A 86 -21.25 -10.40 -3.74
N ASP A 87 -22.58 -10.39 -3.84
CA ASP A 87 -23.50 -10.96 -2.84
C ASP A 87 -23.25 -12.44 -2.49
N LYS A 88 -22.65 -13.20 -3.40
CA LYS A 88 -22.35 -14.63 -3.22
C LYS A 88 -20.87 -14.94 -2.97
N VAL A 89 -20.01 -13.92 -2.97
CA VAL A 89 -18.56 -14.09 -2.83
C VAL A 89 -18.19 -13.71 -1.40
N PRO A 90 -17.63 -14.64 -0.59
CA PRO A 90 -17.15 -14.31 0.75
C PRO A 90 -15.84 -13.52 0.64
N VAL A 91 -15.93 -12.22 0.32
CA VAL A 91 -14.77 -11.35 0.02
C VAL A 91 -13.70 -11.40 1.11
N SER A 92 -14.12 -11.47 2.38
CA SER A 92 -13.21 -11.56 3.55
C SER A 92 -12.40 -12.86 3.61
N LYS A 93 -12.81 -13.91 2.89
CA LYS A 93 -12.16 -15.22 2.84
C LYS A 93 -11.42 -15.45 1.52
N VAL A 94 -11.48 -14.52 0.57
CA VAL A 94 -10.80 -14.69 -0.72
C VAL A 94 -9.30 -14.56 -0.53
N HIS A 95 -8.56 -15.57 -1.00
CA HIS A 95 -7.09 -15.61 -0.92
C HIS A 95 -6.45 -15.29 -2.25
N GLU A 96 -7.10 -15.61 -3.35
CA GLU A 96 -6.60 -15.31 -4.67
C GLU A 96 -7.76 -14.96 -5.60
N ILE A 97 -7.58 -13.90 -6.37
CA ILE A 97 -8.43 -13.55 -7.50
C ILE A 97 -7.60 -13.74 -8.77
N LEU A 98 -8.20 -14.40 -9.74
CA LEU A 98 -7.66 -14.62 -11.05
C LEU A 98 -8.57 -14.01 -12.12
N LEU A 99 -7.95 -13.29 -13.03
CA LEU A 99 -8.59 -12.62 -14.16
C LEU A 99 -7.85 -13.02 -15.43
N ASP A 100 -8.60 -13.48 -16.42
CA ASP A 100 -8.04 -13.89 -17.72
C ASP A 100 -8.74 -13.10 -18.83
N SER A 101 -7.96 -12.47 -19.70
CA SER A 101 -8.50 -11.71 -20.82
C SER A 101 -9.12 -12.62 -21.88
N ALA A 102 -8.69 -13.88 -21.94
CA ALA A 102 -9.28 -14.90 -22.82
C ALA A 102 -10.69 -15.32 -22.40
N GLU A 103 -11.06 -15.12 -21.13
CA GLU A 103 -12.39 -15.43 -20.58
C GLU A 103 -13.10 -14.16 -20.08
N PRO A 104 -13.53 -13.27 -21.00
CA PRO A 104 -14.22 -12.05 -20.62
C PRO A 104 -15.53 -12.34 -19.90
N GLY A 105 -15.88 -11.48 -18.95
CA GLY A 105 -17.12 -11.60 -18.18
C GLY A 105 -17.06 -12.56 -16.99
N LYS A 106 -15.92 -13.22 -16.74
CA LYS A 106 -15.72 -14.08 -15.57
C LYS A 106 -14.63 -13.53 -14.65
N VAL A 107 -14.85 -13.70 -13.35
CA VAL A 107 -13.81 -13.50 -12.33
C VAL A 107 -13.67 -14.81 -11.57
N PHE A 108 -12.45 -15.33 -11.52
CA PHE A 108 -12.11 -16.53 -10.79
C PHE A 108 -11.57 -16.15 -9.42
N TYR A 109 -11.94 -16.90 -8.39
CA TYR A 109 -11.43 -16.70 -7.04
C TYR A 109 -11.34 -18.02 -6.29
N LYS A 110 -10.47 -18.07 -5.28
CA LYS A 110 -10.41 -19.19 -4.34
C LYS A 110 -10.27 -18.70 -2.91
N ALA A 111 -10.92 -19.41 -1.99
CA ALA A 111 -10.92 -19.10 -0.57
C ALA A 111 -9.80 -19.81 0.20
N LYS A 112 -9.13 -20.79 -0.41
CA LYS A 112 -7.87 -21.38 0.09
C LYS A 112 -6.95 -21.57 -1.11
N LEU A 113 -5.65 -21.58 -0.88
CA LEU A 113 -4.67 -21.68 -1.98
C LEU A 113 -4.71 -23.04 -2.70
N ILE A 114 -5.15 -24.09 -2.00
CA ILE A 114 -5.21 -25.48 -2.46
C ILE A 114 -6.51 -25.76 -3.24
N ASP A 115 -7.57 -25.02 -2.93
CA ASP A 115 -8.88 -25.24 -3.53
C ASP A 115 -8.90 -24.82 -5.00
N PRO A 116 -9.70 -25.50 -5.85
CA PRO A 116 -9.91 -25.07 -7.23
C PRO A 116 -10.60 -23.71 -7.30
N HIS A 117 -10.36 -22.97 -8.38
CA HIS A 117 -11.01 -21.68 -8.60
C HIS A 117 -12.52 -21.83 -8.80
N THR A 118 -13.29 -21.09 -8.01
CA THR A 118 -14.71 -20.81 -8.27
C THR A 118 -14.81 -19.55 -9.12
N CYS A 119 -15.84 -19.40 -9.96
CA CYS A 119 -16.05 -18.17 -10.72
C CYS A 119 -17.40 -17.52 -10.45
N PHE A 120 -17.48 -16.21 -10.68
CA PHE A 120 -18.73 -15.47 -10.79
C PHE A 120 -18.71 -14.59 -12.04
N GLU A 121 -19.90 -14.29 -12.55
CA GLU A 121 -20.06 -13.49 -13.76
C GLU A 121 -20.09 -11.99 -13.45
N VAL A 122 -19.44 -11.22 -14.32
CA VAL A 122 -19.44 -9.76 -14.30
C VAL A 122 -20.62 -9.28 -15.15
N VAL A 123 -21.70 -8.90 -14.49
CA VAL A 123 -22.92 -8.44 -15.14
C VAL A 123 -22.86 -6.93 -15.28
N VAL A 124 -22.58 -6.43 -16.48
CA VAL A 124 -22.49 -4.98 -16.70
C VAL A 124 -23.68 -4.50 -17.50
N LYS A 125 -24.68 -3.99 -16.78
CA LYS A 125 -25.89 -3.45 -17.38
C LYS A 125 -25.71 -1.96 -17.64
N LYS A 126 -25.47 -1.59 -18.90
CA LYS A 126 -26.02 -0.36 -19.46
C LYS A 126 -27.24 -0.74 -20.30
N PRO A 127 -28.36 0.00 -20.24
CA PRO A 127 -29.47 -0.26 -21.14
C PRO A 127 -28.99 -0.14 -22.60
N GLY A 128 -29.13 -1.25 -23.35
CA GLY A 128 -28.91 -1.29 -24.81
C GLY A 128 -27.51 -1.59 -25.35
N ARG A 129 -26.42 -1.57 -24.55
CA ARG A 129 -25.08 -1.90 -25.08
C ARG A 129 -24.11 -2.46 -24.03
N PRO A 130 -23.37 -3.55 -24.31
CA PRO A 130 -22.30 -4.03 -23.44
C PRO A 130 -21.16 -3.01 -23.35
N TYR A 131 -20.46 -2.99 -22.21
CA TYR A 131 -19.27 -2.15 -22.03
C TYR A 131 -18.11 -2.64 -22.91
N ASN A 132 -17.48 -1.72 -23.65
CA ASN A 132 -16.21 -1.98 -24.29
C ASN A 132 -15.07 -1.62 -23.32
N TRP A 133 -14.46 -2.64 -22.72
CA TRP A 133 -13.38 -2.51 -21.74
C TRP A 133 -12.06 -2.02 -22.35
N VAL A 134 -11.81 -2.31 -23.62
CA VAL A 134 -10.59 -1.90 -24.34
C VAL A 134 -10.57 -0.38 -24.49
N THR A 135 -11.70 0.20 -24.87
CA THR A 135 -11.84 1.66 -25.03
C THR A 135 -12.25 2.38 -23.76
N PHE A 136 -12.40 1.67 -22.64
CA PHE A 136 -12.86 2.27 -21.39
C PHE A 136 -11.84 3.29 -20.87
N LYS A 137 -12.35 4.49 -20.58
CA LYS A 137 -11.64 5.57 -19.90
C LYS A 137 -12.30 5.78 -18.54
N ALA A 138 -11.55 5.51 -17.48
CA ALA A 138 -12.02 5.77 -16.13
C ALA A 138 -12.16 7.29 -15.93
N PRO A 139 -13.25 7.77 -15.30
CA PRO A 139 -13.36 9.16 -14.93
C PRO A 139 -12.29 9.52 -13.88
N HIS A 140 -11.86 10.78 -13.86
CA HIS A 140 -11.02 11.28 -12.78
C HIS A 140 -11.76 11.18 -11.45
N ALA A 141 -11.04 10.84 -10.39
CA ALA A 141 -11.60 10.76 -9.04
C ALA A 141 -12.00 12.13 -8.50
N TYR A 142 -11.37 13.19 -9.00
CA TYR A 142 -11.58 14.55 -8.56
C TYR A 142 -11.59 15.48 -9.78
N THR A 143 -12.53 16.42 -9.82
CA THR A 143 -12.74 17.36 -10.93
C THR A 143 -12.03 18.70 -10.73
N GLY A 144 -11.64 19.01 -9.50
CA GLY A 144 -10.95 20.23 -9.12
C GLY A 144 -10.27 20.08 -7.76
N LEU A 145 -9.48 21.07 -7.36
CA LEU A 145 -8.75 21.03 -6.09
C LEU A 145 -9.72 20.77 -4.92
N ILE A 146 -9.28 19.96 -3.96
CA ILE A 146 -10.10 19.64 -2.78
C ILE A 146 -10.01 20.82 -1.81
N PRO A 147 -11.14 21.44 -1.43
CA PRO A 147 -11.14 22.53 -0.46
C PRO A 147 -10.67 22.03 0.91
N LEU A 148 -9.90 22.86 1.61
CA LEU A 148 -9.52 22.59 2.99
C LEU A 148 -10.69 22.92 3.94
N LYS A 149 -10.81 22.13 5.01
CA LYS A 149 -11.79 22.41 6.07
C LYS A 149 -11.51 23.81 6.69
N PRO A 150 -12.52 24.64 6.98
CA PRO A 150 -12.31 26.00 7.49
C PRO A 150 -11.49 26.08 8.79
N LYS A 151 -11.61 25.07 9.67
CA LYS A 151 -10.80 24.97 10.89
C LYS A 151 -9.31 24.85 10.56
N LEU A 152 -8.96 23.95 9.66
CA LEU A 152 -7.59 23.74 9.22
C LEU A 152 -7.00 24.99 8.55
N VAL A 153 -7.79 25.71 7.75
CA VAL A 153 -7.35 26.98 7.14
C VAL A 153 -6.96 28.00 8.21
N LYS A 154 -7.77 28.14 9.27
CA LYS A 154 -7.47 29.04 10.40
C LYS A 154 -6.18 28.64 11.12
N ASP A 155 -5.98 27.35 11.38
CA ASP A 155 -4.80 26.85 12.07
C ASP A 155 -3.52 27.07 11.24
N LEU A 156 -3.59 26.85 9.92
CA LEU A 156 -2.47 27.12 9.01
C LEU A 156 -2.13 28.62 8.96
N GLN A 157 -3.14 29.49 8.89
CA GLN A 157 -2.94 30.94 8.96
C GLN A 157 -2.31 31.37 10.28
N TYR A 158 -2.70 30.75 11.39
CA TYR A 158 -2.09 31.00 12.70
C TYR A 158 -0.58 30.66 12.70
N PHE A 159 -0.19 29.52 12.14
CA PHE A 159 1.23 29.13 12.06
C PHE A 159 2.05 30.09 11.17
N VAL A 160 1.48 30.54 10.05
CA VAL A 160 2.10 31.57 9.20
C VAL A 160 2.30 32.87 9.98
N GLN A 161 1.26 33.37 10.66
CA GLN A 161 1.32 34.62 11.43
C GLN A 161 2.32 34.58 12.60
N ARG A 162 2.55 33.40 13.18
CA ARG A 162 3.51 33.20 14.26
C ARG A 162 4.96 33.05 13.79
N GLY A 163 5.20 33.03 12.47
CA GLY A 163 6.55 32.83 11.92
C GLY A 163 7.12 31.44 12.19
N LEU A 164 6.26 30.44 12.41
CA LEU A 164 6.68 29.05 12.63
C LEU A 164 6.97 28.30 11.32
N ILE A 165 6.63 28.92 10.19
CA ILE A 165 6.83 28.37 8.85
C ILE A 165 7.91 29.19 8.15
N PRO A 166 8.93 28.54 7.55
CA PRO A 166 9.99 29.24 6.81
C PRO A 166 9.45 30.04 5.63
N GLU A 167 10.12 31.15 5.32
CA GLU A 167 9.75 32.08 4.25
C GLU A 167 9.57 31.39 2.89
N ASP A 168 10.47 30.45 2.55
CA ASP A 168 10.44 29.67 1.31
C ASP A 168 9.16 28.83 1.13
N SER A 169 8.48 28.50 2.23
CA SER A 169 7.26 27.69 2.22
C SER A 169 5.98 28.53 2.22
N LEU A 170 6.05 29.84 2.45
CA LEU A 170 4.87 30.70 2.56
C LEU A 170 4.01 30.70 1.30
N GLY A 171 4.63 30.73 0.11
CA GLY A 171 3.91 30.71 -1.16
C GLY A 171 3.12 29.41 -1.43
N TYR A 172 3.39 28.33 -0.70
CA TYR A 172 2.53 27.14 -0.69
C TYR A 172 1.29 27.39 0.18
N TYR A 173 1.49 27.88 1.40
CA TYR A 173 0.42 28.11 2.38
C TYR A 173 -0.57 29.19 1.96
N GLU A 174 -0.09 30.29 1.38
CA GLU A 174 -0.95 31.35 0.80
C GLU A 174 -1.88 30.80 -0.27
N ARG A 175 -1.36 29.89 -1.11
CA ARG A 175 -2.14 29.27 -2.19
C ARG A 175 -3.23 28.36 -1.65
N VAL A 176 -2.91 27.48 -0.69
CA VAL A 176 -3.87 26.49 -0.16
C VAL A 176 -4.88 27.09 0.80
N THR A 177 -4.56 28.23 1.42
CA THR A 177 -5.48 28.98 2.30
C THR A 177 -6.31 30.04 1.57
N SER A 178 -6.05 30.26 0.28
CA SER A 178 -6.82 31.21 -0.54
C SER A 178 -8.30 30.81 -0.61
N PRO A 179 -9.25 31.76 -0.54
CA PRO A 179 -10.68 31.51 -0.73
C PRO A 179 -11.03 30.87 -2.08
N THR A 180 -10.14 31.01 -3.07
CA THR A 180 -10.30 30.44 -4.42
C THR A 180 -9.73 29.03 -4.56
N PHE A 181 -9.11 28.48 -3.50
CA PHE A 181 -8.53 27.15 -3.53
C PHE A 181 -9.61 26.07 -3.41
N GLY A 182 -9.84 25.35 -4.50
CA GLY A 182 -10.81 24.26 -4.55
C GLY A 182 -12.26 24.76 -4.51
N VAL A 183 -12.74 25.31 -5.63
CA VAL A 183 -14.17 25.53 -5.83
C VAL A 183 -14.87 24.17 -5.73
N ALA A 184 -15.56 23.94 -4.61
CA ALA A 184 -16.24 22.70 -4.31
C ALA A 184 -17.27 22.37 -5.40
N PRO A 185 -17.27 21.17 -5.99
CA PRO A 185 -18.51 20.58 -6.46
C PRO A 185 -19.34 20.27 -5.21
N ALA A 186 -20.56 20.78 -5.14
CA ALA A 186 -21.54 20.36 -4.15
C ALA A 186 -21.68 18.84 -4.25
N GLU A 187 -21.30 18.13 -3.19
CA GLU A 187 -21.68 16.78 -2.74
C GLU A 187 -20.55 16.32 -1.82
N ASP A 188 -20.74 16.50 -0.51
CA ASP A 188 -19.80 16.01 0.49
C ASP A 188 -19.65 14.47 0.33
N PRO A 189 -18.42 13.94 0.19
CA PRO A 189 -18.22 12.51 0.36
C PRO A 189 -18.63 12.13 1.80
N PRO A 190 -19.30 10.99 2.00
CA PRO A 190 -19.75 10.58 3.33
C PRO A 190 -18.57 10.55 4.29
N ASP A 191 -18.78 11.13 5.47
CA ASP A 191 -17.85 11.12 6.59
C ASP A 191 -17.32 9.70 6.84
N GLU A 192 -16.06 9.65 7.24
CA GLU A 192 -15.33 8.56 7.91
C GLU A 192 -15.95 7.16 7.78
N ILE A 193 -15.22 6.26 7.11
CA ILE A 193 -15.45 4.82 7.24
C ILE A 193 -15.22 4.50 8.72
N ASP A 194 -16.31 4.36 9.46
CA ASP A 194 -16.34 3.95 10.86
C ASP A 194 -15.77 2.53 10.93
N PHE A 195 -14.52 2.42 11.39
CA PHE A 195 -13.92 1.12 11.65
C PHE A 195 -14.60 0.55 12.88
N PRO A 196 -15.13 -0.68 12.83
CA PRO A 196 -15.80 -1.28 13.99
C PRO A 196 -14.86 -1.27 15.20
N GLU A 197 -15.41 -0.82 16.32
CA GLU A 197 -14.73 -0.52 17.60
C GLU A 197 -14.00 -1.74 18.22
N GLU A 198 -14.28 -2.95 17.72
CA GLU A 198 -13.79 -4.25 18.21
C GLU A 198 -12.30 -4.55 17.97
N VAL A 199 -11.50 -3.59 17.49
CA VAL A 199 -10.03 -3.77 17.29
C VAL A 199 -9.20 -2.96 18.30
N ARG A 200 -9.83 -2.18 19.19
CA ARG A 200 -9.11 -1.33 20.16
C ARG A 200 -8.62 -2.01 21.45
N ASP A 201 -9.09 -3.22 21.77
CA ASP A 201 -8.80 -3.86 23.05
C ASP A 201 -7.80 -5.02 22.95
N ASN A 202 -6.59 -4.73 22.45
CA ASN A 202 -5.45 -5.65 22.61
C ASN A 202 -4.17 -4.87 22.89
N GLU A 203 -4.19 -4.05 23.94
CA GLU A 203 -2.99 -3.43 24.52
C GLU A 203 -2.00 -4.48 25.08
N ASP A 204 -2.44 -5.71 25.30
CA ASP A 204 -1.60 -6.82 25.77
C ASP A 204 -0.59 -7.31 24.72
N VAL A 205 -0.86 -7.12 23.43
CA VAL A 205 0.05 -7.56 22.36
C VAL A 205 1.21 -6.57 22.17
N LEU A 206 1.00 -5.27 22.43
CA LEU A 206 2.08 -4.28 22.36
C LEU A 206 3.06 -4.39 23.53
N ASN A 207 2.58 -4.74 24.72
CA ASN A 207 3.43 -4.84 25.91
C ASN A 207 4.31 -6.11 25.94
N ALA A 208 3.93 -7.15 25.19
CA ALA A 208 4.76 -8.35 25.02
C ALA A 208 5.97 -8.12 24.09
N PHE A 209 5.91 -7.13 23.20
CA PHE A 209 6.99 -6.83 22.24
C PHE A 209 8.11 -5.95 22.82
N LEU A 210 7.88 -5.26 23.94
CA LEU A 210 8.81 -4.28 24.51
C LEU A 210 9.67 -4.80 25.68
N ASN A 211 9.47 -6.03 26.14
CA ASN A 211 10.11 -6.54 27.37
C ASN A 211 11.14 -7.66 27.14
N ASP A 212 11.60 -7.92 25.92
CA ASP A 212 12.60 -8.96 25.65
C ASP A 212 13.93 -8.36 25.16
N GLU A 213 14.57 -7.59 26.05
CA GLU A 213 16.01 -7.33 26.02
C GLU A 213 16.56 -7.48 27.45
N HIS A 214 17.18 -8.63 27.77
CA HIS A 214 18.43 -8.73 28.54
C HIS A 214 18.84 -10.20 28.80
N HIS A 215 19.73 -10.74 27.95
CA HIS A 215 20.87 -11.52 28.44
C HIS A 215 22.02 -11.46 27.43
N VAL A 216 22.99 -10.60 27.75
CA VAL A 216 24.32 -10.61 27.16
C VAL A 216 25.16 -11.40 28.14
N ASP A 217 25.63 -12.58 27.73
CA ASP A 217 26.74 -13.27 28.41
C ASP A 217 27.95 -13.25 27.48
N ASP A 218 29.06 -12.79 28.05
CA ASP A 218 30.39 -12.60 27.45
C ASP A 218 31.05 -13.92 26.97
N PRO A 219 32.04 -13.86 26.07
CA PRO A 219 32.87 -15.00 25.70
C PRO A 219 34.26 -14.94 26.37
N GLU A 220 34.56 -15.87 27.27
CA GLU A 220 35.94 -16.30 27.54
C GLU A 220 35.97 -17.79 27.88
N GLU A 221 36.59 -18.61 27.02
CA GLU A 221 37.63 -19.53 27.50
C GLU A 221 38.51 -20.07 26.36
N VAL A 222 39.81 -19.96 26.61
CA VAL A 222 40.94 -20.48 25.85
C VAL A 222 41.09 -21.97 26.18
N VAL A 223 41.13 -22.86 25.18
CA VAL A 223 41.80 -24.16 25.33
C VAL A 223 42.59 -24.49 24.07
N THR A 224 43.85 -24.81 24.33
CA THR A 224 44.96 -25.12 23.43
C THR A 224 44.90 -26.53 22.84
N GLU A 225 45.67 -26.68 21.76
CA GLU A 225 46.09 -27.86 21.01
C GLU A 225 46.10 -29.21 21.75
N LYS A 226 45.73 -30.27 21.01
CA LYS A 226 46.47 -31.53 21.03
C LYS A 226 46.31 -32.32 19.73
N ASP A 227 47.47 -32.70 19.20
CA ASP A 227 47.72 -33.64 18.11
C ASP A 227 47.06 -35.02 18.30
N ASN A 228 46.79 -35.67 17.16
CA ASN A 228 47.08 -37.07 16.80
C ASN A 228 46.41 -37.30 15.43
N SER A 229 47.14 -37.33 14.32
CA SER A 229 47.88 -38.49 13.77
C SER A 229 47.02 -39.74 13.57
N ASP A 230 47.29 -40.42 12.45
CA ASP A 230 46.85 -41.76 12.04
C ASP A 230 45.65 -41.75 11.07
N THR A 231 45.88 -41.69 9.75
CA THR A 231 46.33 -42.73 8.80
C THR A 231 45.17 -43.44 8.10
N GLU A 232 45.44 -43.74 6.83
CA GLU A 232 44.74 -44.66 5.91
C GLU A 232 43.63 -44.04 5.04
N SER A 233 43.83 -43.80 3.74
CA SER A 233 44.26 -44.68 2.63
C SER A 233 43.09 -45.42 1.99
N ILE A 234 42.89 -45.12 0.69
CA ILE A 234 42.33 -45.97 -0.37
C ILE A 234 40.82 -46.27 -0.31
N CYS A 235 40.05 -45.71 -1.26
CA CYS A 235 39.58 -46.45 -2.44
C CYS A 235 38.81 -45.51 -3.37
N SER A 236 39.46 -45.15 -4.48
CA SER A 236 38.81 -44.93 -5.75
C SER A 236 38.22 -46.24 -6.28
N ASP A 237 37.26 -46.09 -7.19
CA ASP A 237 36.89 -47.01 -8.27
C ASP A 237 35.59 -47.84 -8.16
N LEU A 238 34.94 -47.88 -9.34
CA LEU A 238 33.83 -48.71 -9.85
C LEU A 238 32.43 -48.10 -9.70
N LEU A 239 31.91 -47.35 -10.69
CA LEU A 239 31.42 -47.77 -12.03
C LEU A 239 30.41 -48.93 -11.96
N ASP A 240 29.12 -48.64 -12.19
CA ASP A 240 28.44 -48.80 -13.49
C ASP A 240 27.14 -47.99 -13.53
#